data_AF-M1X0S4-F1
#
_entry.id   AF-M1X0S4-F1
#
_cell.length_a   1.000
_cell.length_b   1.000
_cell.length_c   1.000
_cell.angle_alpha   90.00
_cell.angle_beta   90.00
_cell.angle_gamma   90.00
#
_symmetry.space_group_name_H-M   'P 1'
#
loop_
_entity.id
_entity.type
_entity.pdbx_description
1 polymer ?
#
loop_
_entity_poly.entity_id
_entity_poly.type
_entity_poly.pdbx_seq_one_letter_code
_entity_poly.pdbx_strand_id
1 'polypeptide(L)'
;MKYHFPASCIVCAGTTDSIAAFIASGAKFPGEAVTSLGSTLVLKLISTNKIEDSKYGIYSHRLGNLWLAGGASNTGGAVLKHFFSSGELENLSAQIDPSKLSNLDYYPLLAPGERFPINDPHLSPRMKPRPNNTAKFLHGMLEGIARIENRGYYLLKQLGADNLSLVYTTGGGSVNDTWRQIRKNFLRVPVIIPHNIEAAYGTALLAMKSIK
;
A
#
# COMPACT_ATOMS: atom_id res chain seq x y z
N MET A 1 -7.24 38.84 19.75
CA MET A 1 -6.62 37.78 18.93
C MET A 1 -7.62 37.33 17.86
N LYS A 2 -7.23 37.32 16.58
CA LYS A 2 -8.12 37.12 15.41
C LYS A 2 -8.90 35.78 15.40
N TYR A 3 -8.39 34.74 16.06
CA TYR A 3 -8.90 33.37 15.95
C TYR A 3 -9.28 32.70 17.30
N HIS A 4 -9.29 33.46 18.40
CA HIS A 4 -9.80 33.03 19.72
C HIS A 4 -9.20 31.73 20.30
N PHE A 5 -7.96 31.37 19.97
CA PHE A 5 -7.26 30.27 20.63
C PHE A 5 -6.87 30.64 22.08
N PRO A 6 -6.81 29.66 23.01
CA PRO A 6 -6.27 29.88 24.35
C PRO A 6 -4.82 30.36 24.30
N ALA A 7 -4.40 31.19 25.26
CA ALA A 7 -3.01 31.66 25.34
C ALA A 7 -2.00 30.52 25.60
N SER A 8 -2.47 29.40 26.15
CA SER A 8 -1.70 28.17 26.34
C SER A 8 -1.61 27.28 25.09
N CYS A 9 -2.23 27.68 23.96
CA CYS A 9 -2.16 26.92 22.71
C CYS A 9 -0.72 26.92 22.18
N ILE A 10 -0.23 25.72 21.84
CA ILE A 10 1.12 25.52 21.31
C ILE A 10 1.08 25.15 19.84
N VAL A 11 2.14 25.52 19.11
CA VAL A 11 2.38 25.05 17.73
C VAL A 11 3.44 23.96 17.78
N CYS A 12 3.14 22.81 17.17
CA CYS A 12 4.00 21.63 17.18
C CYS A 12 4.71 21.46 15.84
N ALA A 13 5.84 20.73 15.83
CA ALA A 13 6.47 20.32 14.59
C ALA A 13 5.54 19.41 13.78
N GLY A 14 5.48 19.62 12.46
CA GLY A 14 4.63 18.86 11.54
C GLY A 14 5.30 17.59 10.99
N THR A 15 4.69 17.04 9.96
CA THR A 15 5.21 15.92 9.16
C THR A 15 4.68 16.03 7.73
N THR A 16 5.08 15.12 6.84
CA THR A 16 4.53 15.05 5.48
C THR A 16 3.13 14.45 5.47
N ASP A 17 2.31 14.81 4.49
CA ASP A 17 0.97 14.25 4.26
C ASP A 17 0.97 12.71 4.25
N SER A 18 1.97 12.12 3.62
CA SER A 18 2.14 10.68 3.47
C SER A 18 2.43 9.99 4.81
N ILE A 19 3.20 10.61 5.71
CA ILE A 19 3.47 10.08 7.06
C ILE A 19 2.25 10.33 7.96
N ALA A 20 1.59 11.47 7.83
CA ALA A 20 0.38 11.77 8.59
C ALA A 20 -0.75 10.75 8.27
N ALA A 21 -0.98 10.45 6.99
CA ALA A 21 -1.93 9.41 6.59
C ALA A 21 -1.54 8.02 7.11
N PHE A 22 -0.23 7.72 7.20
CA PHE A 22 0.25 6.50 7.84
C PHE A 22 -0.10 6.47 9.33
N ILE A 23 0.16 7.56 10.07
CA ILE A 23 -0.17 7.68 11.50
C ILE A 23 -1.70 7.52 11.72
N ALA A 24 -2.52 8.06 10.81
CA ALA A 24 -3.97 7.97 10.88
C ALA A 24 -4.46 6.50 10.84
N SER A 25 -3.72 5.61 10.17
CA SER A 25 -4.10 4.18 10.07
C SER A 25 -4.17 3.46 11.43
N GLY A 26 -3.45 3.97 12.42
CA GLY A 26 -3.34 3.36 13.74
C GLY A 26 -2.21 2.32 13.88
N ALA A 27 -1.46 2.04 12.81
CA ALA A 27 -0.26 1.20 12.86
C ALA A 27 0.80 1.81 13.81
N LYS A 28 1.35 0.98 14.70
CA LYS A 28 2.22 1.37 15.82
C LYS A 28 3.40 0.43 16.04
N PHE A 29 3.27 -0.85 15.73
CA PHE A 29 4.26 -1.86 16.12
C PHE A 29 5.15 -2.29 14.96
N PRO A 30 6.43 -2.65 15.19
CA PRO A 30 7.27 -3.25 14.16
C PRO A 30 6.58 -4.45 13.50
N GLY A 31 6.72 -4.55 12.18
CA GLY A 31 6.01 -5.55 11.37
C GLY A 31 4.63 -5.12 10.89
N GLU A 32 4.02 -4.09 11.49
CA GLU A 32 2.78 -3.52 10.97
C GLU A 32 3.07 -2.61 9.78
N ALA A 33 2.17 -2.63 8.82
CA ALA A 33 2.36 -1.95 7.54
C ALA A 33 1.10 -1.29 7.03
N VAL A 34 1.28 -0.31 6.16
CA VAL A 34 0.22 0.25 5.33
C VAL A 34 0.54 -0.03 3.87
N THR A 35 -0.43 -0.60 3.15
CA THR A 35 -0.43 -0.63 1.69
C THR A 35 -1.45 0.38 1.18
N SER A 36 -0.99 1.33 0.37
CA SER A 36 -1.86 2.23 -0.37
C SER A 36 -2.12 1.67 -1.77
N LEU A 37 -3.36 1.27 -2.01
CA LEU A 37 -3.88 0.84 -3.32
C LEU A 37 -4.41 2.07 -4.08
N GLY A 38 -3.50 3.00 -4.38
CA GLY A 38 -3.78 4.22 -5.14
C GLY A 38 -3.63 4.02 -6.64
N SER A 39 -3.35 5.10 -7.37
CA SER A 39 -2.95 5.00 -8.80
C SER A 39 -1.73 4.09 -8.96
N THR A 40 -0.78 4.17 -8.02
CA THR A 40 0.34 3.25 -7.84
C THR A 40 0.18 2.44 -6.56
N LEU A 41 0.90 1.32 -6.47
CA LEU A 41 1.01 0.49 -5.28
C LEU A 41 2.17 1.01 -4.40
N VAL A 42 1.85 1.48 -3.19
CA VAL A 42 2.85 1.99 -2.24
C VAL A 42 2.82 1.18 -0.94
N LEU A 43 3.99 0.71 -0.51
CA LEU A 43 4.16 -0.05 0.73
C LEU A 43 4.91 0.80 1.75
N LYS A 44 4.47 0.73 3.01
CA LYS A 44 5.16 1.29 4.16
C LYS A 44 5.14 0.29 5.31
N LEU A 45 6.29 0.00 5.89
CA LEU A 45 6.48 -1.00 6.94
C LEU A 45 7.19 -0.35 8.13
N ILE A 46 6.63 -0.53 9.33
CA ILE A 46 7.30 -0.15 10.57
C ILE A 46 8.42 -1.16 10.86
N SER A 47 9.61 -0.64 11.10
CA SER A 47 10.82 -1.41 11.33
C SER A 47 11.61 -0.83 12.50
N THR A 48 12.26 -1.69 13.27
CA THR A 48 13.27 -1.34 14.27
C THR A 48 14.58 -0.89 13.61
N ASN A 49 14.88 -1.42 12.42
CA ASN A 49 16.06 -1.11 11.64
C ASN A 49 15.76 -0.04 10.57
N LYS A 50 16.73 0.84 10.33
CA LYS A 50 16.70 1.77 9.19
C LYS A 50 17.01 1.00 7.91
N ILE A 51 16.13 1.10 6.91
CA ILE A 51 16.29 0.43 5.62
C ILE A 51 16.36 1.46 4.51
N GLU A 52 17.44 1.44 3.75
CA GLU A 52 17.65 2.31 2.58
C GLU A 52 18.31 1.50 1.49
N ASP A 53 17.80 1.62 0.27
CA ASP A 53 18.39 1.00 -0.90
C ASP A 53 18.06 1.84 -2.13
N SER A 54 19.06 2.55 -2.65
CA SER A 54 18.90 3.44 -3.79
C SER A 54 18.60 2.69 -5.09
N LYS A 55 19.03 1.43 -5.21
CA LYS A 55 18.75 0.59 -6.39
C LYS A 55 17.25 0.34 -6.50
N TYR A 56 16.55 0.13 -5.39
CA TYR A 56 15.10 -0.07 -5.40
C TYR A 56 14.30 1.20 -5.06
N GLY A 57 14.97 2.33 -4.86
CA GLY A 57 14.34 3.59 -4.43
C GLY A 57 13.67 3.48 -3.05
N ILE A 58 14.18 2.60 -2.19
CA ILE A 58 13.70 2.38 -0.82
C ILE A 58 14.36 3.41 0.09
N TYR A 59 13.56 4.05 0.92
CA TYR A 59 14.02 4.99 1.94
C TYR A 59 13.25 4.79 3.24
N SER A 60 13.79 5.29 4.34
CA SER A 60 13.19 5.21 5.67
C SER A 60 12.98 6.59 6.28
N HIS A 61 11.76 6.86 6.76
CA HIS A 61 11.51 7.99 7.64
C HIS A 61 11.66 7.59 9.11
N ARG A 62 12.17 8.49 9.95
CA ARG A 62 12.15 8.29 11.40
C ARG A 62 10.72 8.43 11.92
N LEU A 63 10.26 7.46 12.73
CA LEU A 63 8.94 7.45 13.38
C LEU A 63 9.11 7.17 14.87
N GLY A 64 9.34 8.23 15.65
CA GLY A 64 9.73 8.10 17.06
C GLY A 64 11.07 7.36 17.18
N ASN A 65 11.06 6.22 17.89
CA ASN A 65 12.24 5.34 18.02
C ASN A 65 12.32 4.26 16.92
N LEU A 66 11.36 4.24 16.00
CA LEU A 66 11.27 3.28 14.91
C LEU A 66 11.56 3.96 13.56
N TRP A 67 11.54 3.16 12.51
CA TRP A 67 11.69 3.57 11.13
C TRP A 67 10.48 3.15 10.31
N LEU A 68 10.13 3.96 9.34
CA LEU A 68 9.08 3.70 8.38
C LEU A 68 9.73 3.52 7.01
N ALA A 69 10.02 2.27 6.65
CA ALA A 69 10.63 1.90 5.38
C ALA A 69 9.55 1.74 4.31
N GLY A 70 9.81 2.20 3.09
CA GLY A 70 8.81 2.12 2.03
C GLY A 70 9.37 2.02 0.62
N GLY A 71 8.52 1.56 -0.29
CA GLY A 71 8.77 1.41 -1.71
C GLY A 71 7.48 1.55 -2.52
N ALA A 72 7.60 1.93 -3.79
CA ALA A 72 6.45 2.17 -4.66
C ALA A 72 6.65 1.50 -6.03
N SER A 73 5.68 0.67 -6.42
CA SER A 73 5.61 0.02 -7.72
C SER A 73 4.74 0.84 -8.68
N ASN A 74 5.08 0.81 -9.96
CA ASN A 74 4.32 1.41 -11.05
C ASN A 74 3.01 0.67 -11.34
N THR A 75 2.81 -0.53 -10.80
CA THR A 75 1.51 -1.21 -10.83
C THR A 75 0.50 -0.50 -9.91
N GLY A 76 -0.78 -0.79 -10.04
CA GLY A 76 -1.81 -0.29 -9.12
C GLY A 76 -3.13 0.05 -9.80
N GLY A 77 -3.86 0.97 -9.18
CA GLY A 77 -5.19 1.38 -9.63
C GLY A 77 -5.19 2.08 -11.00
N ALA A 78 -4.09 2.71 -11.43
CA ALA A 78 -4.01 3.29 -12.77
C ALA A 78 -4.09 2.22 -13.86
N VAL A 79 -3.45 1.07 -13.63
CA VAL A 79 -3.52 -0.08 -14.54
C VAL A 79 -4.95 -0.62 -14.59
N LEU A 80 -5.60 -0.77 -13.43
CA LEU A 80 -7.00 -1.22 -13.35
C LEU A 80 -7.96 -0.25 -14.06
N LYS A 81 -7.83 1.05 -13.82
CA LYS A 81 -8.67 2.11 -14.42
C LYS A 81 -8.53 2.21 -15.94
N HIS A 82 -7.41 1.75 -16.49
CA HIS A 82 -7.23 1.71 -17.94
C HIS A 82 -8.14 0.66 -18.62
N PHE A 83 -8.47 -0.42 -17.91
CA PHE A 83 -9.28 -1.52 -18.46
C PHE A 83 -10.73 -1.53 -17.95
N PHE A 84 -11.00 -0.91 -16.81
CA PHE A 84 -12.27 -1.01 -16.12
C PHE A 84 -12.68 0.33 -15.51
N SER A 85 -13.95 0.68 -15.66
CA SER A 85 -14.61 1.70 -14.84
C SER A 85 -14.76 1.23 -13.39
N SER A 86 -15.03 2.16 -12.47
CA SER A 86 -15.27 1.82 -11.05
C SER A 86 -16.43 0.83 -10.88
N GLY A 87 -17.52 1.00 -11.65
CA GLY A 87 -18.68 0.11 -11.60
C GLY A 87 -18.37 -1.29 -12.15
N GLU A 88 -17.54 -1.39 -13.19
CA GLU A 88 -17.06 -2.70 -13.68
C GLU A 88 -16.17 -3.39 -12.66
N LEU A 89 -15.26 -2.66 -11.99
CA LEU A 89 -14.42 -3.23 -10.94
C LEU A 89 -15.26 -3.83 -9.81
N GLU A 90 -16.29 -3.13 -9.35
CA GLU A 90 -17.21 -3.63 -8.33
C GLU A 90 -17.95 -4.88 -8.81
N ASN A 91 -18.63 -4.79 -9.95
CA ASN A 91 -19.48 -5.87 -10.49
C ASN A 91 -18.68 -7.13 -10.86
N LEU A 92 -17.48 -6.98 -11.43
CA LEU A 92 -16.63 -8.10 -11.79
C LEU A 92 -15.96 -8.72 -10.56
N SER A 93 -15.59 -7.90 -9.56
CA SER A 93 -14.98 -8.42 -8.32
C SER A 93 -15.94 -9.29 -7.52
N ALA A 94 -17.25 -9.01 -7.57
CA ALA A 94 -18.28 -9.84 -6.94
C ALA A 94 -18.41 -11.24 -7.58
N GLN A 95 -17.90 -11.43 -8.80
CA GLN A 95 -17.94 -12.71 -9.52
C GLN A 95 -16.69 -13.57 -9.29
N ILE A 96 -15.69 -13.02 -8.59
CA ILE A 96 -14.42 -13.70 -8.33
C ILE A 96 -14.54 -14.47 -7.02
N ASP A 97 -14.18 -15.75 -7.07
CA ASP A 97 -13.94 -16.56 -5.87
C ASP A 97 -12.49 -16.37 -5.42
N PRO A 98 -12.23 -15.59 -4.34
CA PRO A 98 -10.87 -15.27 -3.92
C PRO A 98 -10.13 -16.46 -3.30
N SER A 99 -10.81 -17.59 -3.06
CA SER A 99 -10.18 -18.82 -2.54
C SER A 99 -9.46 -19.63 -3.63
N LYS A 100 -9.73 -19.35 -4.91
CA LYS A 100 -9.13 -20.04 -6.06
C LYS A 100 -8.06 -19.17 -6.69
N LEU A 101 -7.00 -19.81 -7.21
CA LEU A 101 -5.98 -19.12 -8.00
C LEU A 101 -6.49 -18.84 -9.41
N SER A 102 -6.11 -17.70 -9.99
CA SER A 102 -6.44 -17.37 -11.39
C SER A 102 -5.61 -18.17 -12.41
N ASN A 103 -4.45 -18.70 -11.99
CA ASN A 103 -3.40 -19.31 -12.82
C ASN A 103 -2.83 -18.37 -13.91
N LEU A 104 -3.01 -17.05 -13.76
CA LEU A 104 -2.48 -16.03 -14.66
C LEU A 104 -1.26 -15.36 -14.05
N ASP A 105 -0.08 -15.56 -14.66
CA ASP A 105 1.15 -14.91 -14.23
C ASP A 105 1.29 -13.49 -14.82
N TYR A 106 0.41 -12.58 -14.41
CA TYR A 106 0.49 -11.19 -14.83
C TYR A 106 1.51 -10.37 -14.02
N TYR A 107 2.10 -9.38 -14.68
CA TYR A 107 2.80 -8.25 -14.10
C TYR A 107 2.13 -6.98 -14.65
N PRO A 108 1.06 -6.48 -14.01
CA PRO A 108 0.22 -5.41 -14.57
C PRO A 108 0.96 -4.07 -14.58
N LEU A 109 1.26 -3.55 -15.77
CA LEU A 109 1.86 -2.22 -15.98
C LEU A 109 1.20 -1.59 -17.21
N LEU A 110 1.25 -0.26 -17.33
CA LEU A 110 0.79 0.46 -18.53
C LEU A 110 1.90 0.68 -19.56
N ALA A 111 3.13 0.86 -19.08
CA ALA A 111 4.31 1.08 -19.90
C ALA A 111 5.49 0.26 -19.33
N PRO A 112 6.54 -0.01 -20.13
CA PRO A 112 7.74 -0.65 -19.63
C PRO A 112 8.41 0.15 -18.50
N GLY A 113 8.97 -0.58 -17.54
CA GLY A 113 9.81 -0.03 -16.49
C GLY A 113 9.22 -0.17 -15.09
N GLU A 114 10.07 -0.64 -14.17
CA GLU A 114 9.78 -0.77 -12.76
C GLU A 114 11.02 -0.42 -11.93
N ARG A 115 10.80 0.19 -10.76
CA ARG A 115 11.87 0.47 -9.80
C ARG A 115 11.80 -0.42 -8.55
N PHE A 116 10.57 -0.73 -8.12
CA PHE A 116 10.30 -1.53 -6.93
C PHE A 116 9.10 -2.44 -7.22
N PRO A 117 9.12 -3.72 -6.82
CA PRO A 117 10.21 -4.44 -6.15
C PRO A 117 11.23 -5.07 -7.12
N ILE A 118 11.08 -4.82 -8.42
CA ILE A 118 12.06 -5.18 -9.45
C ILE A 118 12.66 -3.88 -9.97
N ASN A 119 13.97 -3.71 -9.86
CA ASN A 119 14.64 -2.60 -10.52
C ASN A 119 15.03 -3.04 -11.93
N ASP A 120 14.15 -2.77 -12.88
CA ASP A 120 14.35 -3.02 -14.30
C ASP A 120 13.60 -1.94 -15.11
N PRO A 121 14.31 -0.96 -15.69
CA PRO A 121 13.70 0.11 -16.48
C PRO A 121 13.08 -0.38 -17.80
N HIS A 122 13.32 -1.63 -18.20
CA HIS A 122 12.78 -2.24 -19.41
C HIS A 122 11.75 -3.34 -19.12
N LEU A 123 11.35 -3.53 -17.85
CA LEU A 123 10.39 -4.56 -17.47
C LEU A 123 9.07 -4.35 -18.22
N SER A 124 8.76 -5.27 -19.13
CA SER A 124 7.60 -5.16 -20.00
C SER A 124 6.30 -5.51 -19.24
N PRO A 125 5.18 -4.81 -19.51
CA PRO A 125 3.86 -5.23 -19.03
C PRO A 125 3.55 -6.67 -19.43
N ARG A 126 3.11 -7.50 -18.48
CA ARG A 126 2.73 -8.89 -18.73
C ARG A 126 1.26 -9.10 -18.35
N MET A 127 0.37 -9.12 -19.35
CA MET A 127 -1.08 -9.32 -19.14
C MET A 127 -1.68 -10.28 -20.18
N LYS A 128 -0.86 -11.23 -20.68
CA LYS A 128 -1.27 -12.29 -21.63
C LYS A 128 -1.04 -13.68 -21.00
N PRO A 129 -1.86 -14.69 -21.35
CA PRO A 129 -3.02 -14.63 -22.26
C PRO A 129 -4.19 -13.85 -21.62
N ARG A 130 -4.98 -13.13 -22.40
CA ARG A 130 -6.20 -12.46 -21.92
C ARG A 130 -7.40 -13.40 -22.12
N PRO A 131 -8.03 -13.91 -21.05
CA PRO A 131 -9.19 -14.78 -21.19
C PRO A 131 -10.40 -14.00 -21.72
N ASN A 132 -11.31 -14.69 -22.44
CA ASN A 132 -12.57 -14.09 -22.90
C ASN A 132 -13.50 -13.70 -21.74
N ASN A 133 -13.37 -14.37 -20.59
CA ASN A 133 -14.11 -14.00 -19.39
C ASN A 133 -13.39 -12.82 -18.70
N THR A 134 -14.05 -11.67 -18.72
CA THR A 134 -13.53 -10.42 -18.14
C THR A 134 -13.29 -10.49 -16.63
N ALA A 135 -14.10 -11.22 -15.87
CA ALA A 135 -13.87 -11.43 -14.43
C ALA A 135 -12.62 -12.27 -14.18
N LYS A 136 -12.33 -13.27 -15.02
CA LYS A 136 -11.04 -14.01 -14.96
C LYS A 136 -9.84 -13.11 -15.29
N PHE A 137 -10.00 -12.19 -16.25
CA PHE A 137 -8.95 -11.22 -16.57
C PHE A 137 -8.67 -10.29 -15.38
N LEU A 138 -9.72 -9.72 -14.77
CA LEU A 138 -9.60 -8.91 -13.57
C LEU A 138 -8.96 -9.72 -12.43
N HIS A 139 -9.38 -10.96 -12.21
CA HIS A 139 -8.80 -11.83 -11.17
C HIS A 139 -7.28 -11.97 -11.33
N GLY A 140 -6.80 -12.26 -12.54
CA GLY A 140 -5.36 -12.32 -12.81
C GLY A 140 -4.63 -11.01 -12.55
N MET A 141 -5.26 -9.86 -12.81
CA MET A 141 -4.67 -8.54 -12.50
C MET A 141 -4.59 -8.29 -10.99
N LEU A 142 -5.67 -8.57 -10.25
CA LEU A 142 -5.70 -8.41 -8.79
C LEU A 142 -4.67 -9.30 -8.10
N GLU A 143 -4.54 -10.57 -8.53
CA GLU A 143 -3.51 -11.49 -8.05
C GLU A 143 -2.10 -11.05 -8.47
N GLY A 144 -1.93 -10.53 -9.69
CA GLY A 144 -0.66 -9.97 -10.15
C GLY A 144 -0.17 -8.86 -9.24
N ILE A 145 -1.05 -7.90 -8.90
CA ILE A 145 -0.71 -6.82 -7.98
C ILE A 145 -0.45 -7.36 -6.56
N ALA A 146 -1.24 -8.31 -6.07
CA ALA A 146 -1.03 -8.92 -4.75
C ALA A 146 0.31 -9.68 -4.66
N ARG A 147 0.77 -10.32 -5.74
CA ARG A 147 2.10 -10.93 -5.82
C ARG A 147 3.21 -9.89 -5.79
N ILE A 148 3.02 -8.76 -6.47
CA ILE A 148 3.97 -7.63 -6.44
C ILE A 148 4.05 -7.03 -5.03
N GLU A 149 2.92 -6.84 -4.36
CA GLU A 149 2.84 -6.40 -2.96
C GLU A 149 3.61 -7.35 -2.02
N ASN A 150 3.32 -8.65 -2.09
CA ASN A 150 4.02 -9.66 -1.28
C ASN A 150 5.53 -9.67 -1.55
N ARG A 151 5.94 -9.55 -2.82
CA ARG A 151 7.36 -9.46 -3.20
C ARG A 151 8.00 -8.18 -2.64
N GLY A 152 7.28 -7.07 -2.60
CA GLY A 152 7.76 -5.82 -2.02
C GLY A 152 8.01 -5.92 -0.51
N TYR A 153 7.08 -6.48 0.26
CA TYR A 153 7.31 -6.73 1.68
C TYR A 153 8.42 -7.75 1.93
N TYR A 154 8.50 -8.80 1.11
CA TYR A 154 9.62 -9.75 1.18
C TYR A 154 10.97 -9.07 0.92
N LEU A 155 11.07 -8.18 -0.08
CA LEU A 155 12.28 -7.42 -0.36
C LEU A 155 12.67 -6.53 0.83
N LEU A 156 11.71 -5.81 1.43
CA LEU A 156 11.98 -5.01 2.63
C LEU A 156 12.55 -5.86 3.77
N LYS A 157 11.99 -7.05 4.00
CA LYS A 157 12.52 -8.02 4.97
C LYS A 157 13.94 -8.48 4.61
N GLN A 158 14.22 -8.81 3.35
CA GLN A 158 15.57 -9.20 2.91
C GLN A 158 16.60 -8.10 3.15
N LEU A 159 16.19 -6.84 3.10
CA LEU A 159 17.04 -5.68 3.38
C LEU A 159 17.17 -5.37 4.88
N GLY A 160 16.54 -6.15 5.76
CA GLY A 160 16.69 -6.06 7.22
C GLY A 160 15.49 -5.49 7.98
N ALA A 161 14.35 -5.27 7.32
CA ALA A 161 13.12 -4.86 8.00
C ALA A 161 12.55 -6.01 8.85
N ASP A 162 11.74 -5.66 9.86
CA ASP A 162 10.97 -6.62 10.65
C ASP A 162 10.02 -7.46 9.80
N ASN A 163 9.63 -8.63 10.33
CA ASN A 163 8.66 -9.51 9.69
C ASN A 163 7.30 -8.82 9.60
N LEU A 164 6.68 -8.85 8.41
CA LEU A 164 5.31 -8.40 8.23
C LEU A 164 4.36 -9.18 9.15
N SER A 165 3.53 -8.47 9.91
CA SER A 165 2.59 -9.05 10.88
C SER A 165 1.14 -8.63 10.65
N LEU A 166 0.91 -7.45 10.05
CA LEU A 166 -0.41 -6.88 9.79
C LEU A 166 -0.33 -5.84 8.67
N VAL A 167 -1.31 -5.83 7.76
CA VAL A 167 -1.41 -4.80 6.72
C VAL A 167 -2.72 -4.03 6.84
N TYR A 168 -2.60 -2.73 7.06
CA TYR A 168 -3.67 -1.76 6.87
C TYR A 168 -3.74 -1.36 5.40
N THR A 169 -4.95 -1.27 4.85
CA THR A 169 -5.17 -0.96 3.43
C THR A 169 -5.82 0.41 3.28
N THR A 170 -5.21 1.26 2.45
CA THR A 170 -5.74 2.59 2.10
C THR A 170 -5.80 2.77 0.57
N GLY A 171 -6.27 3.93 0.11
CA GLY A 171 -6.43 4.23 -1.32
C GLY A 171 -7.71 3.65 -1.92
N GLY A 172 -8.01 4.01 -3.17
CA GLY A 172 -9.27 3.63 -3.82
C GLY A 172 -9.51 2.12 -3.93
N GLY A 173 -8.45 1.31 -3.93
CA GLY A 173 -8.57 -0.15 -3.91
C GLY A 173 -9.01 -0.75 -2.57
N SER A 174 -9.00 0.00 -1.47
CA SER A 174 -9.30 -0.52 -0.13
C SER A 174 -10.76 -0.95 0.05
N VAL A 175 -11.67 -0.45 -0.79
CA VAL A 175 -13.11 -0.78 -0.75
C VAL A 175 -13.44 -2.12 -1.41
N ASN A 176 -12.47 -2.74 -2.09
CA ASN A 176 -12.67 -4.01 -2.79
C ASN A 176 -12.39 -5.20 -1.85
N ASP A 177 -13.46 -5.75 -1.28
CA ASP A 177 -13.40 -6.86 -0.34
C ASP A 177 -12.83 -8.16 -0.94
N THR A 178 -13.17 -8.47 -2.19
CA THR A 178 -12.57 -9.60 -2.94
C THR A 178 -11.06 -9.43 -3.02
N TRP A 179 -10.59 -8.24 -3.38
CA TRP A 179 -9.15 -7.97 -3.51
C TRP A 179 -8.44 -8.02 -2.15
N ARG A 180 -9.07 -7.52 -1.08
CA ARG A 180 -8.57 -7.67 0.29
C ARG A 180 -8.35 -9.14 0.63
N GLN A 181 -9.29 -10.03 0.28
CA GLN A 181 -9.16 -11.46 0.56
C GLN A 181 -8.06 -12.13 -0.29
N ILE A 182 -7.95 -11.77 -1.58
CA ILE A 182 -6.83 -12.22 -2.44
C ILE A 182 -5.49 -11.84 -1.81
N ARG A 183 -5.32 -10.57 -1.41
CA ARG A 183 -4.09 -10.08 -0.79
C ARG A 183 -3.77 -10.82 0.50
N LYS A 184 -4.77 -11.05 1.36
CA LYS A 184 -4.62 -11.86 2.58
C LYS A 184 -4.05 -13.26 2.29
N ASN A 185 -4.50 -13.90 1.21
CA ASN A 185 -4.02 -15.24 0.82
C ASN A 185 -2.54 -15.22 0.38
N PHE A 186 -2.11 -14.18 -0.33
CA PHE A 186 -0.70 -14.04 -0.75
C PHE A 186 0.22 -13.62 0.40
N LEU A 187 -0.20 -12.64 1.20
CA LEU A 187 0.62 -12.06 2.27
C LEU A 187 0.70 -12.94 3.51
N ARG A 188 -0.31 -13.79 3.74
CA ARG A 188 -0.42 -14.68 4.91
C ARG A 188 -0.38 -13.95 6.27
N VAL A 189 -0.80 -12.70 6.28
CA VAL A 189 -1.05 -11.89 7.49
C VAL A 189 -2.44 -11.27 7.39
N PRO A 190 -3.04 -10.79 8.49
CA PRO A 190 -4.30 -10.07 8.40
C PRO A 190 -4.16 -8.82 7.52
N VAL A 191 -5.18 -8.57 6.71
CA VAL A 191 -5.29 -7.40 5.84
C VAL A 191 -6.59 -6.70 6.18
N ILE A 192 -6.50 -5.50 6.75
CA ILE A 192 -7.65 -4.79 7.33
C ILE A 192 -7.77 -3.37 6.77
N ILE A 193 -8.95 -2.78 6.94
CA ILE A 193 -9.21 -1.37 6.64
C ILE A 193 -9.02 -0.59 7.96
N PRO A 194 -8.21 0.48 7.97
CA PRO A 194 -8.04 1.29 9.17
C PRO A 194 -9.31 2.09 9.47
N HIS A 195 -9.47 2.47 10.75
CA HIS A 195 -10.58 3.34 11.17
C HIS A 195 -10.51 4.76 10.58
N ASN A 196 -9.29 5.27 10.36
CA ASN A 196 -9.05 6.59 9.79
C ASN A 196 -7.92 6.53 8.75
N ILE A 197 -8.03 7.33 7.70
CA ILE A 197 -7.01 7.45 6.63
C ILE A 197 -6.57 8.88 6.37
N GLU A 198 -7.28 9.86 6.94
CA GLU A 198 -7.07 11.27 6.65
C GLU A 198 -5.78 11.80 7.29
N ALA A 199 -4.93 12.45 6.48
CA ALA A 199 -3.70 13.07 6.94
C ALA A 199 -3.95 14.13 8.03
N ALA A 200 -5.09 14.84 7.97
CA ALA A 200 -5.48 15.79 9.01
C ALA A 200 -5.68 15.11 10.37
N TYR A 201 -6.28 13.91 10.40
CA TYR A 201 -6.46 13.14 11.63
C TYR A 201 -5.10 12.68 12.19
N GLY A 202 -4.21 12.18 11.32
CA GLY A 202 -2.85 11.81 11.74
C GLY A 202 -2.04 13.00 12.29
N THR A 203 -2.21 14.19 11.69
CA THR A 203 -1.58 15.42 12.19
C THR A 203 -2.16 15.84 13.55
N ALA A 204 -3.47 15.69 13.76
CA ALA A 204 -4.10 15.93 15.05
C ALA A 204 -3.55 14.97 16.14
N LEU A 205 -3.33 13.70 15.81
CA LEU A 205 -2.68 12.74 16.71
C LEU A 205 -1.23 13.13 17.04
N LEU A 206 -0.49 13.69 16.07
CA LEU A 206 0.87 14.18 16.30
C LEU A 206 0.89 15.38 17.26
N ALA A 207 -0.03 16.33 17.07
CA ALA A 207 -0.21 17.45 17.99
C ALA A 207 -0.59 16.98 19.39
N MET A 208 -1.53 16.04 19.51
CA MET A 208 -1.95 15.46 20.79
C MET A 208 -0.78 14.81 21.56
N LYS A 209 0.13 14.10 20.87
CA LYS A 209 1.32 13.49 21.48
C LYS A 209 2.40 14.48 21.91
N SER A 210 2.35 15.71 21.40
CA SER A 210 3.32 16.77 21.71
C SER A 210 2.95 17.54 22.97
N ILE A 211 1.72 17.37 23.46
CA ILE A 211 1.24 17.90 24.73
C ILE A 211 1.69 16.90 25.82
N LYS A 212 2.51 17.37 26.77
CA LYS A 212 2.93 16.60 27.95
C LYS A 212 1.89 16.71 29.06
#